data_AF-A0A707JH49-F1
#
_entry.id   AF-A0A707JH49-F1
#
_cell.length_a   1.000
_cell.length_b   1.000
_cell.length_c   1.000
_cell.angle_alpha   90.00
_cell.angle_beta   90.00
_cell.angle_gamma   90.00
#
_symmetry.space_group_name_H-M   'P 1'
#
loop_
_entity.id
_entity.type
_entity.pdbx_description
1 polymer ?
#
loop_
_entity_poly.entity_id
_entity_poly.type
_entity_poly.pdbx_seq_one_letter_code
_entity_poly.pdbx_strand_id
1 'polypeptide(L)'
;VFRNESVIYRAGGLDSLESWLLRGNGCQWPHSDWHSEQMTTMRHAPGAIRLCWHCDNLLREQFTERLKSIAVENTTKWVLSVVCRDLGFDDMHAVTLPELCWWMVRNDLAEVLPESAARKALRMP
;
A
#
# COMPACT_ATOMS: atom_id res chain seq x y z
N VAL A 1 8.72 -0.55 7.07
CA VAL A 1 7.49 0.19 7.43
C VAL A 1 6.27 -0.34 6.67
N PHE A 2 6.08 -0.02 5.39
CA PHE A 2 4.83 -0.31 4.66
C PHE A 2 4.47 -1.78 4.43
N ARG A 3 5.40 -2.70 4.71
CA ARG A 3 5.18 -4.16 4.64
C ARG A 3 4.82 -4.78 5.99
N ASN A 4 4.82 -3.98 7.07
CA ASN A 4 4.55 -4.43 8.42
C ASN A 4 3.04 -4.55 8.63
N GLU A 5 2.60 -5.68 9.17
CA GLU A 5 1.18 -6.00 9.34
C GLU A 5 0.46 -5.02 10.29
N SER A 6 1.13 -4.57 11.35
CA SER A 6 0.57 -3.57 12.28
C SER A 6 0.31 -2.23 11.59
N VAL A 7 1.18 -1.82 10.66
CA VAL A 7 0.98 -0.61 9.84
C VAL A 7 -0.24 -0.77 8.93
N ILE A 8 -0.34 -1.91 8.25
CA ILE A 8 -1.48 -2.22 7.36
C ILE A 8 -2.79 -2.26 8.14
N TYR A 9 -2.78 -2.90 9.31
CA TYR A 9 -3.93 -2.97 10.21
C TYR A 9 -4.39 -1.58 10.64
N ARG A 10 -3.46 -0.73 11.15
CA ARG A 10 -3.78 0.63 11.59
C ARG A 10 -4.22 1.55 10.44
N ALA A 11 -3.75 1.34 9.23
CA ALA A 11 -4.20 2.08 8.04
C ALA A 11 -5.63 1.71 7.59
N GLY A 12 -6.25 0.67 8.18
CA GLY A 12 -7.61 0.24 7.86
C GLY A 12 -7.73 -1.19 7.32
N GLY A 13 -6.64 -1.95 7.29
CA GLY A 13 -6.61 -3.35 6.85
C GLY A 13 -6.71 -3.55 5.34
N LEU A 14 -6.62 -4.82 4.92
CA LEU A 14 -6.62 -5.18 3.49
C LEU A 14 -7.94 -4.85 2.79
N ASP A 15 -9.08 -4.89 3.49
CA ASP A 15 -10.38 -4.53 2.90
C ASP A 15 -10.42 -3.05 2.48
N SER A 16 -9.79 -2.17 3.28
CA SER A 16 -9.64 -0.76 2.92
C SER A 16 -8.66 -0.57 1.76
N LEU A 17 -7.59 -1.36 1.68
CA LEU A 17 -6.66 -1.35 0.54
C LEU A 17 -7.38 -1.80 -0.74
N GLU A 18 -8.17 -2.87 -0.69
CA GLU A 18 -8.92 -3.38 -1.84
C GLU A 18 -9.94 -2.35 -2.32
N SER A 19 -10.67 -1.71 -1.40
CA SER A 19 -11.60 -0.63 -1.71
C SER A 19 -10.91 0.58 -2.35
N TRP A 20 -9.70 0.92 -1.89
CA TRP A 20 -8.89 1.98 -2.48
C TRP A 20 -8.41 1.60 -3.88
N LEU A 21 -7.93 0.37 -4.07
CA LEU A 21 -7.50 -0.16 -5.35
C LEU A 21 -8.63 -0.14 -6.38
N LEU A 22 -9.86 -0.46 -5.98
CA LEU A 22 -11.04 -0.46 -6.86
C LEU A 22 -11.44 0.94 -7.38
N ARG A 23 -10.88 2.02 -6.84
CA ARG A 23 -11.04 3.39 -7.39
C ARG A 23 -10.04 3.74 -8.49
N GLY A 24 -8.96 2.96 -8.62
CA GLY A 24 -7.96 3.13 -9.67
C GLY A 24 -8.47 2.77 -11.07
N ASN A 25 -7.57 2.84 -12.06
CA ASN A 25 -7.89 2.57 -13.46
C ASN A 25 -7.15 1.34 -13.99
N GLY A 26 -7.88 0.52 -14.76
CA GLY A 26 -7.32 -0.60 -15.52
C GLY A 26 -6.81 -1.79 -14.70
N CYS A 27 -6.31 -2.79 -15.42
CA CYS A 27 -5.60 -3.93 -14.86
C CYS A 27 -4.14 -3.56 -14.61
N GLN A 28 -3.56 -3.95 -13.48
CA GLN A 28 -2.14 -3.68 -13.18
C GLN A 28 -1.18 -4.73 -13.74
N TRP A 29 -1.69 -5.82 -14.33
CA TRP A 29 -0.86 -6.84 -14.96
C TRP A 29 -0.60 -6.50 -16.44
N PRO A 30 0.65 -6.20 -16.85
CA PRO A 30 0.93 -5.70 -18.21
C PRO A 30 1.23 -6.80 -19.23
N HIS A 31 1.21 -8.07 -18.83
CA HIS A 31 1.66 -9.20 -19.69
C HIS A 31 0.49 -10.07 -20.16
N SER A 32 -0.67 -9.47 -20.36
CA SER A 32 -1.79 -10.15 -20.99
C SER A 32 -2.19 -9.39 -22.24
N ASP A 33 -2.42 -10.12 -23.33
CA ASP A 33 -2.85 -9.53 -24.60
C ASP A 33 -4.33 -9.14 -24.59
N TRP A 34 -5.08 -9.57 -23.56
CA TRP A 34 -6.50 -9.29 -23.43
C TRP A 34 -6.88 -8.99 -21.97
N HIS A 35 -7.72 -7.97 -21.78
CA HIS A 35 -8.24 -7.61 -20.47
C HIS A 35 -9.76 -7.56 -20.48
N SER A 36 -10.37 -8.20 -19.48
CA SER A 36 -11.80 -8.04 -19.18
C SER A 36 -12.09 -6.63 -18.63
N GLU A 37 -13.30 -6.14 -18.86
CA GLU A 37 -13.78 -4.87 -18.26
C GLU A 37 -14.03 -5.00 -16.75
N GLN A 38 -14.37 -6.20 -16.27
CA GLN A 38 -14.65 -6.43 -14.86
C GLN A 38 -13.36 -6.41 -14.06
N MET A 39 -13.31 -5.53 -13.06
CA MET A 39 -12.15 -5.33 -12.20
C MET A 39 -12.34 -6.06 -10.87
N THR A 40 -11.28 -6.66 -10.38
CA THR A 40 -11.20 -7.40 -9.13
C THR A 40 -9.93 -7.01 -8.36
N THR A 41 -9.78 -7.56 -7.17
CA THR A 41 -8.55 -7.45 -6.37
C THR A 41 -8.07 -8.84 -5.97
N MET A 42 -6.77 -9.08 -6.09
CA MET A 42 -6.12 -10.31 -5.66
C MET A 42 -5.17 -10.01 -4.50
N ARG A 43 -5.40 -10.61 -3.34
CA ARG A 43 -4.47 -10.52 -2.19
C ARG A 43 -3.17 -11.21 -2.53
N HIS A 44 -2.06 -10.52 -2.30
CA HIS A 44 -0.72 -11.04 -2.46
C HIS A 44 0.18 -10.36 -1.44
N ALA A 45 0.74 -11.12 -0.50
CA ALA A 45 1.49 -10.55 0.61
C ALA A 45 2.60 -9.58 0.14
N PRO A 46 2.75 -8.40 0.77
CA PRO A 46 2.05 -7.93 1.97
C PRO A 46 0.75 -7.14 1.71
N GLY A 47 0.19 -7.16 0.50
CA GLY A 47 -0.96 -6.32 0.14
C GLY A 47 -1.93 -6.97 -0.84
N ALA A 48 -2.38 -6.19 -1.82
CA ALA A 48 -3.29 -6.62 -2.87
C ALA A 48 -2.96 -5.95 -4.20
N ILE A 49 -3.45 -6.54 -5.28
CA ILE A 49 -3.24 -6.11 -6.67
C ILE A 49 -4.61 -5.93 -7.32
N ARG A 50 -4.80 -4.83 -8.05
CA ARG A 50 -5.97 -4.62 -8.91
C ARG A 50 -5.74 -5.33 -10.24
N LEU A 51 -6.64 -6.26 -10.57
CA LEU A 51 -6.59 -7.03 -11.81
C LEU A 51 -7.94 -6.94 -12.51
N CYS A 52 -7.96 -7.21 -13.81
CA CYS A 52 -9.23 -7.59 -14.44
C CYS A 52 -9.53 -9.06 -14.10
N TRP A 53 -10.80 -9.45 -14.19
CA TRP A 53 -11.27 -10.80 -13.89
C TRP A 53 -10.45 -11.88 -14.63
N HIS A 54 -10.05 -11.62 -15.88
CA HIS A 54 -9.21 -12.54 -16.64
C HIS A 54 -7.81 -12.74 -16.02
N CYS A 55 -7.12 -11.63 -15.74
CA CYS A 55 -5.78 -11.67 -15.17
C CYS A 55 -5.78 -12.22 -13.74
N ASP A 56 -6.82 -11.96 -12.95
CA ASP A 56 -7.02 -12.58 -11.63
C ASP A 56 -7.04 -14.11 -11.75
N ASN A 57 -7.88 -14.66 -12.63
CA ASN A 57 -7.94 -16.10 -12.84
C ASN A 57 -6.62 -16.67 -13.38
N LEU A 58 -5.93 -15.96 -14.28
CA LEU A 58 -4.65 -16.38 -14.84
C LEU A 58 -3.53 -16.43 -13.79
N LEU A 59 -3.50 -15.46 -12.88
CA LEU A 59 -2.43 -15.27 -11.90
C LEU A 59 -2.75 -15.90 -10.54
N ARG A 60 -3.93 -16.48 -10.38
CA ARG A 60 -4.37 -17.13 -9.15
C ARG A 60 -3.32 -18.12 -8.67
N GLU A 61 -3.05 -18.08 -7.37
CA GLU A 61 -2.06 -18.96 -6.69
C GLU A 61 -0.61 -18.81 -7.15
N GLN A 62 -0.28 -17.83 -8.00
CA GLN A 62 1.11 -17.53 -8.35
C GLN A 62 1.76 -16.60 -7.31
N PHE A 63 3.00 -16.91 -6.95
CA PHE A 63 3.80 -16.13 -6.00
C PHE A 63 5.13 -15.72 -6.64
N THR A 64 5.09 -14.71 -7.50
CA THR A 64 6.28 -14.19 -8.19
C THR A 64 6.76 -12.88 -7.56
N GLU A 65 8.05 -12.57 -7.69
CA GLU A 65 8.59 -11.30 -7.19
C GLU A 65 7.96 -10.09 -7.90
N ARG A 66 7.48 -10.26 -9.14
CA ARG A 66 6.77 -9.22 -9.87
C ARG A 66 5.41 -8.92 -9.25
N LEU A 67 4.61 -9.94 -8.95
CA LEU A 67 3.33 -9.76 -8.24
C LEU A 67 3.55 -9.13 -6.86
N LYS A 68 4.56 -9.61 -6.14
CA LYS A 68 4.97 -9.04 -4.86
C LYS A 68 5.35 -7.57 -4.99
N SER A 69 6.11 -7.18 -6.03
CA SER A 69 6.48 -5.79 -6.26
C SER A 69 5.26 -4.89 -6.46
N ILE A 70 4.27 -5.34 -7.26
CA ILE A 70 3.03 -4.58 -7.48
C ILE A 70 2.26 -4.45 -6.15
N ALA A 71 2.13 -5.53 -5.38
CA ALA A 71 1.46 -5.49 -4.08
C ALA A 71 2.15 -4.55 -3.09
N VAL A 72 3.49 -4.55 -3.04
CA VAL A 72 4.28 -3.62 -2.19
C VAL A 72 4.08 -2.18 -2.61
N GLU A 73 4.09 -1.89 -3.91
CA GLU A 73 3.87 -0.54 -4.44
C GLU A 73 2.46 -0.03 -4.09
N ASN A 74 1.44 -0.87 -4.30
CA ASN A 74 0.06 -0.58 -3.93
C ASN A 74 -0.10 -0.29 -2.45
N THR A 75 0.46 -1.17 -1.61
CA THR A 75 0.40 -1.01 -0.15
C THR A 75 1.07 0.29 0.29
N THR A 76 2.21 0.64 -0.31
CA THR A 76 2.94 1.87 0.01
C THR A 76 2.11 3.10 -0.37
N LYS A 77 1.61 3.18 -1.61
CA LYS A 77 0.79 4.31 -2.07
C LYS A 77 -0.48 4.47 -1.26
N TRP A 78 -1.16 3.36 -0.95
CA TRP A 78 -2.36 3.37 -0.14
C TRP A 78 -2.10 3.85 1.28
N VAL A 79 -1.08 3.31 1.99
CA VAL A 79 -0.75 3.76 3.35
C VAL A 79 -0.41 5.25 3.36
N LEU A 80 0.35 5.74 2.37
CA LEU A 80 0.63 7.18 2.27
C LEU A 80 -0.65 8.00 2.06
N SER A 81 -1.61 7.52 1.24
CA SER A 81 -2.91 8.19 1.09
C SER A 81 -3.72 8.23 2.39
N VAL A 82 -3.64 7.18 3.21
CA VAL A 82 -4.28 7.13 4.53
C VAL A 82 -3.62 8.14 5.48
N VAL A 83 -2.29 8.17 5.54
CA VAL A 83 -1.53 9.14 6.34
C VAL A 83 -1.92 10.57 5.95
N CYS A 84 -1.99 10.85 4.65
CA CYS A 84 -2.36 12.15 4.11
C CYS A 84 -3.75 12.59 4.63
N ARG A 85 -4.75 11.72 4.44
CA ARG A 85 -6.13 11.95 4.87
C ARG A 85 -6.25 12.11 6.38
N ASP A 86 -5.61 11.24 7.16
CA ASP A 86 -5.72 11.23 8.62
C ASP A 86 -5.05 12.46 9.28
N LEU A 87 -4.08 13.06 8.58
CA LEU A 87 -3.46 14.33 8.98
C LEU A 87 -4.19 15.56 8.43
N GLY A 88 -5.26 15.37 7.63
CA GLY A 88 -6.09 16.46 7.10
C GLY A 88 -5.49 17.18 5.90
N PHE A 89 -4.54 16.57 5.19
CA PHE A 89 -3.99 17.10 3.96
C PHE A 89 -4.87 16.73 2.74
N ASP A 90 -4.65 17.42 1.63
CA ASP A 90 -5.28 17.09 0.34
C ASP A 90 -4.63 15.88 -0.34
N ASP A 91 -5.30 15.32 -1.35
CA ASP A 91 -4.84 14.12 -2.07
C ASP A 91 -3.57 14.33 -2.90
N MET A 92 -3.14 15.58 -3.13
CA MET A 92 -1.93 15.93 -3.89
C MET A 92 -0.71 16.15 -3.00
N HIS A 93 -0.89 16.20 -1.67
CA HIS A 93 0.19 16.41 -0.73
C HIS A 93 1.15 15.22 -0.68
N ALA A 94 2.43 15.50 -0.90
CA ALA A 94 3.49 14.51 -0.78
C ALA A 94 3.89 14.35 0.70
N VAL A 95 3.39 13.29 1.35
CA VAL A 95 3.70 12.97 2.75
C VAL A 95 5.22 12.92 2.98
N THR A 96 5.68 13.77 3.89
CA THR A 96 7.07 13.86 4.30
C THR A 96 7.41 12.83 5.39
N LEU A 97 8.71 12.59 5.61
CA LEU A 97 9.15 11.67 6.65
C LEU A 97 8.69 12.10 8.07
N PRO A 98 8.78 13.38 8.48
CA PRO A 98 8.26 13.80 9.79
C PRO A 98 6.75 13.57 9.95
N GLU A 99 5.96 13.82 8.92
CA GLU A 99 4.50 13.59 8.94
C GLU A 99 4.18 12.10 9.07
N LEU A 100 4.87 11.25 8.32
CA LEU A 100 4.76 9.80 8.46
C LEU A 100 5.14 9.36 9.88
N CYS A 101 6.27 9.84 10.41
CA CYS A 101 6.69 9.52 11.78
C CYS A 101 5.65 9.96 12.81
N TRP A 102 5.07 11.15 12.65
CA TRP A 102 4.01 11.65 13.53
C TRP A 102 2.76 10.76 13.49
N TRP A 103 2.30 10.38 12.30
CA TRP A 103 1.17 9.47 12.15
C TRP A 103 1.46 8.10 12.80
N MET A 104 2.67 7.57 12.61
CA MET A 104 3.09 6.30 13.22
C MET A 104 3.07 6.37 14.75
N VAL A 105 3.62 7.43 15.35
CA VAL A 105 3.60 7.62 16.81
C VAL A 105 2.17 7.72 17.33
N ARG A 106 1.29 8.48 16.66
CA ARG A 106 -0.13 8.62 17.03
C ARG A 106 -0.93 7.32 16.94
N ASN A 107 -0.44 6.32 16.20
CA ASN A 107 -1.10 5.04 15.98
C ASN A 107 -0.41 3.88 16.73
N ASP A 108 0.42 4.19 17.74
CA ASP A 108 1.16 3.21 18.55
C ASP A 108 2.16 2.36 17.73
N LEU A 109 2.72 2.90 16.64
CA LEU A 109 3.64 2.21 15.73
C LEU A 109 5.08 2.74 15.82
N ALA A 110 5.43 3.43 16.91
CA ALA A 110 6.75 4.01 17.09
C ALA A 110 7.88 2.98 16.97
N GLU A 111 7.66 1.75 17.46
CA GLU A 111 8.61 0.63 17.39
C GLU A 111 8.87 0.12 15.96
N VAL A 112 7.97 0.38 15.02
CA VAL A 112 8.09 -0.03 13.62
C VAL A 112 8.91 0.97 12.79
N LEU A 113 9.17 2.16 13.34
CA LEU A 113 9.99 3.17 12.68
C LEU A 113 11.43 2.66 12.55
N PRO A 114 12.03 2.71 11.35
CA PRO A 114 13.42 2.33 11.16
C PRO A 114 14.30 3.23 12.05
N GLU A 115 15.29 2.64 12.70
CA GLU A 115 16.22 3.39 13.56
C GLU A 115 16.88 4.56 12.83
N SER A 116 17.17 4.41 11.53
CA SER A 116 17.67 5.49 10.68
C SER A 116 16.68 6.65 10.50
N ALA A 117 15.38 6.36 10.38
CA ALA A 117 14.33 7.37 10.33
C ALA A 117 14.15 8.05 11.69
N ALA A 118 14.17 7.27 12.78
CA ALA A 118 14.13 7.79 14.14
C ALA A 118 15.32 8.72 14.42
N ARG A 119 16.56 8.30 14.08
CA ARG A 119 17.76 9.13 14.18
C ARG A 119 17.62 10.44 13.40
N LYS A 120 17.18 10.36 12.14
CA LYS A 120 16.99 11.55 11.29
C LYS A 120 15.94 12.51 11.86
N ALA A 121 14.83 11.98 12.39
CA ALA A 121 13.79 12.78 13.02
C ALA A 121 14.26 13.44 14.33
N LEU A 122 15.04 12.70 15.14
CA LEU A 122 15.60 13.16 16.41
C LEU A 122 16.89 13.97 16.25
N ARG A 123 17.37 14.20 15.01
CA ARG A 123 18.65 14.85 14.69
C ARG A 123 19.84 14.22 15.41
N MET A 124 19.79 12.90 15.61
CA MET A 124 20.89 12.13 16.18
C MET A 124 21.93 11.82 15.11
N PRO A 125 23.23 11.84 15.46
CA PRO A 125 24.30 11.43 14.56
C PRO A 125 24.20 9.94 14.17
#